data_AF-A0A1H5WV36-F1
#
_entry.id   AF-A0A1H5WV36-F1
#
_cell.length_a   1.000
_cell.length_b   1.000
_cell.length_c   1.000
_cell.angle_alpha   90.00
_cell.angle_beta   90.00
_cell.angle_gamma   90.00
#
_symmetry.space_group_name_H-M   'P 1'
#
loop_
_entity.id
_entity.type
_entity.pdbx_description
1 polymer ?
#
loop_
_entity_poly.entity_id
_entity_poly.type
_entity_poly.pdbx_seq_one_letter_code
_entity_poly.pdbx_strand_id
1 'polypeptide(L)'
;MSNANNDASDKVKAAIENLRKVLREQIDFLDATPVLSESDIEKVVAERRQLAKSLDLEKKLLGIWDEIRPYPVHFKREDWPKYRKFSIEEPSSQKNEKEKKEEMTFTLFGKNYSLTSIEKDRGFIDYNEESRYPYELILRNAEGELLLATKIFRVHDEAGMFYTTGGLIGFVPGDWLEDYISEYEKMVVLKEKSKREFYDKVRQKKLEDMKKNFGLE
;
A
#
# COMPACT_ATOMS: atom_id res chain seq x y z
N MET A 1 35.07 -2.24 -15.02
CA MET A 1 34.12 -2.05 -13.89
C MET A 1 32.65 -2.17 -14.29
N SER A 2 32.29 -2.75 -15.45
CA SER A 2 30.90 -2.82 -15.95
C SER A 2 30.16 -4.16 -15.67
N ASN A 3 30.85 -5.23 -15.25
CA ASN A 3 30.22 -6.56 -15.07
C ASN A 3 29.53 -6.78 -13.72
N ALA A 4 29.94 -6.07 -12.66
CA ALA A 4 29.38 -6.29 -11.31
C ALA A 4 27.95 -5.73 -11.13
N ASN A 5 27.61 -4.65 -11.85
CA ASN A 5 26.26 -4.05 -11.79
C ASN A 5 25.21 -4.88 -12.55
N ASN A 6 25.59 -5.58 -13.62
CA ASN A 6 24.68 -6.48 -14.34
C ASN A 6 24.40 -7.75 -13.53
N ASP A 7 25.41 -8.34 -12.90
CA ASP A 7 25.28 -9.56 -12.08
C ASP A 7 24.40 -9.33 -10.83
N ALA A 8 24.48 -8.16 -10.21
CA ALA A 8 23.57 -7.78 -9.12
C ALA A 8 22.12 -7.58 -9.60
N SER A 9 21.93 -6.98 -10.79
CA SER A 9 20.59 -6.78 -11.37
C SER A 9 19.92 -8.10 -11.76
N ASP A 10 20.68 -9.05 -12.29
CA ASP A 10 20.18 -10.36 -12.71
C ASP A 10 19.85 -11.26 -11.51
N LYS A 11 20.65 -11.20 -10.44
CA LYS A 11 20.33 -11.87 -9.16
C LYS A 11 19.06 -11.34 -8.52
N VAL A 12 18.84 -10.02 -8.58
CA VAL A 12 17.60 -9.40 -8.08
C VAL A 12 16.39 -9.85 -8.91
N LYS A 13 16.50 -9.90 -10.25
CA LYS A 13 15.42 -10.39 -11.11
C LYS A 13 15.08 -11.85 -10.83
N ALA A 14 16.08 -12.72 -10.71
CA ALA A 14 15.88 -14.13 -10.40
C ALA A 14 15.23 -14.34 -9.01
N ALA A 15 15.62 -13.52 -8.01
CA ALA A 15 14.98 -13.55 -6.70
C ALA A 15 13.50 -13.14 -6.76
N ILE A 16 13.17 -12.12 -7.56
CA ILE A 16 11.79 -11.67 -7.77
C ILE A 16 10.95 -12.75 -8.47
N GLU A 17 11.48 -13.40 -9.51
CA GLU A 17 10.79 -14.49 -10.19
C GLU A 17 10.52 -15.69 -9.28
N ASN A 18 11.50 -16.06 -8.44
CA ASN A 18 11.31 -17.11 -7.46
C ASN A 18 10.24 -16.76 -6.42
N LEU A 19 10.24 -15.52 -5.92
CA LEU A 19 9.19 -15.04 -5.00
C LEU A 19 7.80 -15.12 -5.64
N ARG A 20 7.67 -14.72 -6.91
CA ARG A 20 6.41 -14.80 -7.67
C ARG A 20 5.92 -16.23 -7.82
N LYS A 21 6.82 -17.15 -8.15
CA LYS A 21 6.50 -18.58 -8.28
C LYS A 21 5.99 -19.16 -6.95
N VAL A 22 6.71 -18.89 -5.84
CA VAL A 22 6.32 -19.35 -4.50
C VAL A 22 4.96 -18.79 -4.10
N LEU A 23 4.70 -17.51 -4.41
CA LEU A 23 3.40 -16.88 -4.15
C LEU A 23 2.26 -17.58 -4.88
N ARG A 24 2.44 -17.91 -6.17
CA ARG A 24 1.39 -18.60 -6.96
C ARG A 24 1.13 -20.01 -6.45
N GLU A 25 2.17 -20.79 -6.17
CA GLU A 25 2.02 -22.14 -5.64
C GLU A 25 1.25 -22.15 -4.31
N GLN A 26 1.47 -21.13 -3.46
CA GLN A 26 0.71 -20.97 -2.21
C GLN A 26 -0.74 -20.54 -2.44
N ILE A 27 -1.00 -19.67 -3.42
CA ILE A 27 -2.36 -19.25 -3.81
C ILE A 27 -3.15 -20.47 -4.32
N ASP A 28 -2.58 -21.21 -5.27
CA ASP A 28 -3.22 -22.39 -5.87
C ASP A 28 -3.53 -23.47 -4.83
N PHE A 29 -2.62 -23.69 -3.87
CA PHE A 29 -2.86 -24.61 -2.76
C PHE A 29 -4.04 -24.18 -1.88
N LEU A 30 -4.17 -22.88 -1.60
CA LEU A 30 -5.24 -22.33 -0.76
C LEU A 30 -6.59 -22.23 -1.49
N ASP A 31 -6.60 -22.28 -2.82
CA ASP A 31 -7.79 -22.18 -3.65
C ASP A 31 -8.32 -23.54 -4.14
N ALA A 32 -7.60 -24.64 -3.89
CA ALA A 32 -8.13 -25.98 -4.12
C ALA A 32 -9.36 -26.23 -3.22
N THR A 33 -10.51 -26.59 -3.81
CA THR A 33 -11.80 -26.70 -3.11
C THR A 33 -12.25 -28.17 -2.88
N PRO A 34 -11.99 -28.78 -1.71
CA PRO A 34 -12.77 -29.90 -1.21
C PRO A 34 -14.02 -29.44 -0.46
N VAL A 35 -14.96 -30.35 -0.22
CA VAL A 35 -15.99 -30.16 0.82
C VAL A 35 -15.27 -30.23 2.18
N LEU A 36 -14.96 -29.06 2.75
CA LEU A 36 -14.17 -28.93 3.97
C LEU A 36 -15.03 -29.15 5.22
N SER A 37 -14.48 -29.84 6.22
CA SER A 37 -15.05 -29.85 7.57
C SER A 37 -14.76 -28.52 8.29
N GLU A 38 -15.43 -28.25 9.42
CA GLU A 38 -15.19 -27.05 10.23
C GLU A 38 -13.70 -26.91 10.66
N SER A 39 -13.09 -28.03 11.07
CA SER A 39 -11.65 -28.12 11.37
C SER A 39 -10.77 -27.69 10.18
N ASP A 40 -11.14 -28.13 8.97
CA ASP A 40 -10.36 -27.79 7.78
C ASP A 40 -10.52 -26.31 7.41
N ILE A 41 -11.71 -25.74 7.62
CA ILE A 41 -11.96 -24.30 7.43
C ILE A 41 -11.10 -23.47 8.37
N GLU A 42 -11.05 -23.81 9.66
CA GLU A 42 -10.19 -23.11 10.63
C GLU A 42 -8.72 -23.15 10.24
N LYS A 43 -8.25 -24.30 9.76
CA LYS A 43 -6.87 -24.47 9.28
C LYS A 43 -6.58 -23.59 8.06
N VAL A 44 -7.45 -23.61 7.05
CA VAL A 44 -7.29 -22.76 5.85
C VAL A 44 -7.33 -21.27 6.23
N VAL A 45 -8.20 -20.86 7.15
CA VAL A 45 -8.25 -19.48 7.66
C VAL A 45 -6.94 -19.11 8.37
N ALA A 46 -6.38 -19.99 9.18
CA ALA A 46 -5.10 -19.77 9.85
C ALA A 46 -3.94 -19.62 8.84
N GLU A 47 -3.89 -20.49 7.83
CA GLU A 47 -2.89 -20.44 6.76
C GLU A 47 -3.01 -19.14 5.94
N ARG A 48 -4.23 -18.73 5.58
CA ARG A 48 -4.50 -17.45 4.88
C ARG A 48 -4.06 -16.24 5.73
N ARG A 49 -4.35 -16.24 7.04
CA ARG A 49 -3.87 -15.19 7.95
C ARG A 49 -2.35 -15.14 8.03
N GLN A 50 -1.69 -16.30 8.09
CA GLN A 50 -0.24 -16.39 8.11
C GLN A 50 0.37 -15.87 6.81
N LEU A 51 -0.22 -16.23 5.66
CA LEU A 51 0.20 -15.71 4.36
C LEU A 51 0.08 -14.18 4.31
N ALA A 52 -1.09 -13.63 4.63
CA ALA A 52 -1.31 -12.18 4.63
C ALA A 52 -0.33 -11.43 5.55
N LYS A 53 -0.02 -12.01 6.73
CA LYS A 53 0.98 -11.46 7.65
C LYS A 53 2.39 -11.53 7.06
N SER A 54 2.79 -12.66 6.48
CA SER A 54 4.12 -12.83 5.88
C SER A 54 4.39 -11.88 4.71
N LEU A 55 3.32 -11.46 4.01
CA LEU A 55 3.36 -10.52 2.90
C LEU A 55 3.15 -9.06 3.34
N ASP A 56 2.96 -8.80 4.64
CA ASP A 56 2.63 -7.48 5.20
C ASP A 56 1.43 -6.79 4.50
N LEU A 57 0.39 -7.55 4.15
CA LEU A 57 -0.70 -7.04 3.30
C LEU A 57 -1.44 -5.86 3.94
N GLU A 58 -1.61 -5.84 5.26
CA GLU A 58 -2.26 -4.71 5.95
C GLU A 58 -1.51 -3.39 5.73
N LYS A 59 -0.18 -3.42 5.85
CA LYS A 59 0.68 -2.26 5.65
C LYS A 59 0.70 -1.82 4.19
N LYS A 60 0.74 -2.78 3.26
CA LYS A 60 0.72 -2.50 1.82
C LYS A 60 -0.62 -1.89 1.38
N LEU A 61 -1.72 -2.43 1.90
CA LEU A 61 -3.07 -1.92 1.70
C LEU A 61 -3.17 -0.47 2.17
N LEU A 62 -2.78 -0.21 3.42
CA LEU A 62 -2.79 1.13 3.99
C LEU A 62 -1.92 2.10 3.20
N GLY A 63 -0.70 1.70 2.81
CA GLY A 63 0.22 2.61 2.13
C GLY A 63 -0.19 2.98 0.70
N ILE A 64 -0.86 2.09 -0.05
CA ILE A 64 -1.48 2.47 -1.32
C ILE A 64 -2.65 3.41 -1.06
N TRP A 65 -3.53 3.09 -0.10
CA TRP A 65 -4.66 3.95 0.25
C TRP A 65 -4.21 5.36 0.65
N ASP A 66 -3.20 5.49 1.51
CA ASP A 66 -2.62 6.78 1.93
C ASP A 66 -2.05 7.58 0.76
N GLU A 67 -1.55 6.91 -0.28
CA GLU A 67 -1.02 7.58 -1.47
C GLU A 67 -2.13 8.10 -2.39
N ILE A 68 -3.21 7.33 -2.55
CA ILE A 68 -4.30 7.70 -3.46
C ILE A 68 -5.31 8.64 -2.81
N ARG A 69 -5.58 8.52 -1.50
CA ARG A 69 -6.61 9.28 -0.76
C ARG A 69 -6.52 10.80 -0.88
N PRO A 70 -5.34 11.43 -0.92
CA PRO A 70 -5.23 12.87 -1.14
C PRO A 70 -5.75 13.34 -2.50
N TYR A 71 -5.98 12.42 -3.46
CA TYR A 71 -6.50 12.73 -4.79
C TYR A 71 -8.01 12.48 -4.85
N PRO A 72 -8.82 13.42 -5.37
CA PRO A 72 -8.46 14.58 -6.21
C PRO A 72 -8.33 15.91 -5.43
N VAL A 73 -8.19 15.89 -4.11
CA VAL A 73 -8.38 17.07 -3.24
C VAL A 73 -7.36 18.20 -3.49
N HIS A 74 -6.16 17.89 -4.00
CA HIS A 74 -5.07 18.86 -4.16
C HIS A 74 -4.57 19.08 -5.61
N PHE A 75 -5.09 18.33 -6.57
CA PHE A 75 -4.68 18.39 -7.98
C PHE A 75 -5.89 18.27 -8.90
N LYS A 76 -5.90 18.99 -10.02
CA LYS A 76 -6.93 18.75 -11.04
C LYS A 76 -6.79 17.31 -11.51
N ARG A 77 -7.89 16.61 -11.82
CA ARG A 77 -7.84 15.21 -12.31
C ARG A 77 -6.85 15.03 -13.48
N GLU A 78 -6.74 16.05 -14.33
CA GLU A 78 -5.83 16.15 -15.48
C GLU A 78 -4.34 16.11 -15.10
N ASP A 79 -4.00 16.45 -13.87
CA ASP A 79 -2.63 16.47 -13.36
C ASP A 79 -2.16 15.09 -12.88
N TRP A 80 -3.07 14.12 -12.66
CA TRP A 80 -2.72 12.79 -12.16
C TRP A 80 -1.71 12.06 -13.06
N PRO A 81 -1.88 11.96 -14.39
CA PRO A 81 -0.89 11.32 -15.25
C PRO A 81 0.49 12.00 -15.23
N LYS A 82 0.54 13.29 -14.90
CA LYS A 82 1.78 14.08 -14.83
C LYS A 82 2.54 13.85 -13.53
N TYR A 83 1.84 13.63 -12.42
CA TYR A 83 2.44 13.46 -11.09
C TYR A 83 2.48 12.02 -10.60
N ARG A 84 1.70 11.11 -11.19
CA ARG A 84 1.73 9.69 -10.84
C ARG A 84 3.11 9.14 -11.16
N LYS A 85 3.73 8.55 -10.16
CA LYS A 85 5.02 7.84 -10.32
C LYS A 85 4.81 6.33 -10.47
N PHE A 86 3.56 5.87 -10.44
CA PHE A 86 3.21 4.47 -10.28
C PHE A 86 2.02 4.12 -11.21
N SER A 87 1.76 2.83 -11.41
CA SER A 87 0.81 2.25 -12.37
C SER A 87 -0.66 2.34 -11.97
N ILE A 88 -1.00 2.98 -10.84
CA ILE A 88 -2.38 3.30 -10.49
C ILE A 88 -2.93 4.40 -11.41
N GLU A 89 -4.07 4.11 -12.03
CA GLU A 89 -4.73 4.99 -12.97
C GLU A 89 -6.11 5.41 -12.47
N GLU A 90 -6.54 6.60 -12.92
CA GLU A 90 -7.89 7.13 -12.74
C GLU A 90 -8.47 7.07 -11.31
N PRO A 91 -7.71 7.44 -10.25
CA PRO A 91 -8.28 7.45 -8.91
C PRO A 91 -9.47 8.42 -8.84
N SER A 92 -10.58 7.95 -8.29
CA SER A 92 -11.73 8.78 -7.94
C SER A 92 -12.14 8.50 -6.50
N SER A 93 -12.69 9.51 -5.82
CA SER A 93 -13.17 9.37 -4.44
C SER A 93 -14.59 9.91 -4.32
N GLN A 94 -15.42 9.18 -3.60
CA GLN A 94 -16.77 9.56 -3.20
C GLN A 94 -16.88 9.46 -1.68
N LYS A 95 -17.23 10.57 -1.05
CA LYS A 95 -17.46 10.65 0.39
C LYS A 95 -18.95 10.67 0.68
N ASN A 96 -19.40 9.75 1.54
CA ASN A 96 -20.71 9.77 2.13
C ASN A 96 -20.58 10.14 3.62
N GLU A 97 -20.77 11.41 3.93
CA GLU A 97 -20.63 11.93 5.30
C GLU A 97 -21.64 11.31 6.27
N LYS A 98 -22.85 10.97 5.81
CA LYS A 98 -23.89 10.36 6.64
C LYS A 98 -23.49 8.96 7.11
N GLU A 99 -22.80 8.22 6.24
CA GLU A 99 -22.35 6.85 6.52
C GLU A 99 -20.92 6.79 7.07
N LYS A 100 -20.26 7.95 7.24
CA LYS A 100 -18.82 8.04 7.57
C LYS A 100 -17.97 7.11 6.70
N LYS A 101 -18.34 7.03 5.42
CA LYS A 101 -17.76 6.15 4.42
C LYS A 101 -17.08 7.00 3.34
N GLU A 102 -15.85 6.63 3.01
CA GLU A 102 -15.15 7.14 1.84
C GLU A 102 -14.83 5.94 0.95
N GLU A 103 -15.26 6.01 -0.31
CA GLU A 103 -15.01 4.99 -1.31
C GLU A 103 -14.17 5.57 -2.42
N MET A 104 -13.07 4.88 -2.72
CA MET A 104 -12.15 5.23 -3.78
C MET A 104 -12.17 4.15 -4.84
N THR A 105 -12.13 4.53 -6.11
CA THR A 105 -11.95 3.60 -7.22
C THR A 105 -10.68 3.93 -7.97
N PHE A 106 -10.00 2.91 -8.49
CA PHE A 106 -8.79 3.07 -9.28
C PHE A 106 -8.57 1.86 -10.18
N THR A 107 -7.75 2.04 -11.21
CA THR A 107 -7.32 0.97 -12.09
C THR A 107 -5.87 0.62 -11.80
N LEU A 108 -5.55 -0.67 -11.73
CA LEU A 108 -4.20 -1.18 -11.56
C LEU A 108 -3.99 -2.33 -12.55
N PHE A 109 -2.98 -2.21 -13.42
CA PHE A 109 -2.70 -3.17 -14.50
C PHE A 109 -3.94 -3.52 -15.34
N GLY A 110 -4.79 -2.53 -15.63
CA GLY A 110 -6.02 -2.70 -16.42
C GLY A 110 -7.20 -3.33 -15.66
N LYS A 111 -7.04 -3.68 -14.38
CA LYS A 111 -8.12 -4.18 -13.52
C LYS A 111 -8.64 -3.05 -12.63
N ASN A 112 -9.95 -2.99 -12.44
CA ASN A 112 -10.57 -1.99 -11.57
C ASN A 112 -10.71 -2.51 -10.15
N TYR A 113 -10.45 -1.63 -9.20
CA TYR A 113 -10.53 -1.90 -7.77
C TYR A 113 -11.29 -0.79 -7.06
N SER A 114 -11.89 -1.13 -5.92
CA SER A 114 -12.39 -0.15 -4.98
C SER A 114 -11.78 -0.32 -3.60
N LEU A 115 -11.48 0.81 -2.96
CA LEU A 115 -10.95 0.94 -1.61
C LEU A 115 -11.96 1.73 -0.79
N THR A 116 -12.62 1.05 0.13
CA THR A 116 -13.60 1.67 1.04
C THR A 116 -13.02 1.79 2.44
N SER A 117 -13.02 3.00 2.98
CA SER A 117 -12.79 3.25 4.41
C SER A 117 -14.10 3.56 5.13
N ILE A 118 -14.37 2.90 6.26
CA ILE A 118 -15.59 3.06 7.06
C ILE A 118 -15.20 3.32 8.52
N GLU A 119 -15.62 4.44 9.10
CA GLU A 119 -15.44 4.71 10.52
C GLU A 119 -16.40 3.86 11.37
N LYS A 120 -15.90 3.07 12.32
CA LYS A 120 -16.72 2.05 13.03
C LYS A 120 -17.18 2.45 14.42
N ASP A 121 -16.43 3.27 15.16
CA ASP A 121 -16.76 3.65 16.53
C ASP A 121 -16.41 5.11 16.83
N ARG A 122 -16.74 5.56 18.04
CA ARG A 122 -16.17 6.78 18.61
C ARG A 122 -14.70 6.53 18.95
N GLY A 123 -13.86 7.56 18.84
CA GLY A 123 -12.45 7.45 19.22
C GLY A 123 -12.27 7.01 20.67
N PHE A 124 -11.20 6.30 20.94
CA PHE A 124 -10.78 5.87 22.28
C PHE A 124 -9.35 6.36 22.55
N ILE A 125 -8.98 6.44 23.82
CA ILE A 125 -7.60 6.71 24.24
C ILE A 125 -6.95 5.36 24.50
N ASP A 126 -5.82 5.08 23.85
CA ASP A 126 -5.09 3.84 24.06
C ASP A 126 -4.21 3.87 25.32
N TYR A 127 -3.45 2.80 25.55
CA TYR A 127 -2.56 2.70 26.71
C TYR A 127 -1.40 3.71 26.69
N ASN A 128 -1.08 4.27 25.53
CA ASN A 128 -0.05 5.29 25.36
C ASN A 128 -0.62 6.72 25.45
N GLU A 129 -1.87 6.87 25.91
CA GLU A 129 -2.60 8.14 25.96
C GLU A 129 -2.86 8.75 24.56
N GLU A 130 -2.76 7.96 23.49
CA GLU A 130 -3.02 8.41 22.12
C GLU A 130 -4.50 8.27 21.78
N SER A 131 -5.07 9.32 21.18
CA SER A 131 -6.43 9.27 20.65
C SER A 131 -6.47 8.47 19.34
N ARG A 132 -7.16 7.32 19.36
CA ARG A 132 -7.34 6.42 18.23
C ARG A 132 -8.77 6.37 17.75
N TYR A 133 -8.99 6.53 16.46
CA TYR A 133 -10.30 6.39 15.83
C TYR A 133 -10.29 5.16 14.91
N PRO A 134 -11.12 4.13 15.16
CA PRO A 134 -11.09 2.90 14.39
C PRO A 134 -11.83 3.05 13.05
N TYR A 135 -11.19 2.54 12.01
CA TYR A 135 -11.74 2.40 10.67
C TYR A 135 -11.58 0.96 10.19
N GLU A 136 -12.45 0.54 9.29
CA GLU A 136 -12.20 -0.59 8.40
C GLU A 136 -11.74 -0.07 7.05
N LEU A 137 -10.71 -0.69 6.49
CA LEU A 137 -10.24 -0.46 5.13
C LEU A 137 -10.44 -1.74 4.32
N ILE A 138 -11.22 -1.64 3.24
CA ILE A 138 -11.71 -2.79 2.47
C ILE A 138 -11.35 -2.60 1.00
N LEU A 139 -10.62 -3.55 0.43
CA LEU A 139 -10.30 -3.67 -0.98
C LEU A 139 -11.26 -4.65 -1.68
N ARG A 140 -11.78 -4.24 -2.84
CA ARG A 140 -12.64 -5.05 -3.70
C ARG A 140 -12.19 -4.99 -5.16
N ASN A 141 -12.53 -6.02 -5.93
CA ASN A 141 -12.40 -6.00 -7.39
C ASN A 141 -13.60 -5.26 -8.04
N ALA A 142 -13.62 -5.27 -9.38
CA ALA A 142 -14.66 -4.65 -10.19
C ALA A 142 -16.05 -5.29 -9.96
N GLU A 143 -16.07 -6.58 -9.62
CA GLU A 143 -17.25 -7.38 -9.33
C GLU A 143 -17.81 -7.11 -7.91
N GLY A 144 -17.09 -6.36 -7.09
CA GLY A 144 -17.46 -6.05 -5.69
C GLY A 144 -17.07 -7.14 -4.70
N GLU A 145 -16.35 -8.17 -5.14
CA GLU A 145 -15.87 -9.25 -4.28
C GLU A 145 -14.81 -8.74 -3.30
N LEU A 146 -14.83 -9.26 -2.08
CA LEU A 146 -13.85 -8.91 -1.06
C LEU A 146 -12.50 -9.50 -1.43
N LEU A 147 -11.46 -8.67 -1.53
CA LEU A 147 -10.08 -9.13 -1.69
C LEU A 147 -9.32 -9.07 -0.38
N LEU A 148 -9.41 -7.95 0.33
CA LEU A 148 -8.69 -7.72 1.58
C LEU A 148 -9.47 -6.74 2.46
N ALA A 149 -9.57 -7.02 3.76
CA ALA A 149 -10.12 -6.10 4.74
C ALA A 149 -9.23 -6.08 5.98
N THR A 150 -8.94 -4.88 6.49
CA THR A 150 -8.13 -4.67 7.69
C THR A 150 -8.75 -3.58 8.57
N LYS A 151 -8.52 -3.68 9.87
CA LYS A 151 -8.70 -2.54 10.77
C LYS A 151 -7.53 -1.57 10.56
N ILE A 152 -7.84 -0.28 10.59
CA ILE A 152 -6.83 0.78 10.70
C ILE A 152 -7.26 1.76 11.80
N PHE A 153 -6.32 2.47 12.38
CA PHE A 153 -6.57 3.49 13.38
C PHE A 153 -6.05 4.84 12.89
N ARG A 154 -6.89 5.86 12.91
CA ARG A 154 -6.43 7.24 12.80
C ARG A 154 -5.86 7.67 14.15
N VAL A 155 -4.62 8.12 14.15
CA VAL A 155 -3.87 8.58 15.32
C VAL A 155 -3.51 10.06 15.12
N HIS A 156 -3.51 10.82 16.21
CA HIS A 156 -3.08 12.21 16.25
C HIS A 156 -1.88 12.34 17.20
N ASP A 157 -0.77 12.88 16.70
CA ASP A 157 0.42 13.20 17.49
C ASP A 157 0.89 14.65 17.23
N GLU A 158 2.05 15.01 17.78
CA GLU A 158 2.67 16.34 17.60
C GLU A 158 3.06 16.62 16.13
N ALA A 159 3.30 15.59 15.32
CA ALA A 159 3.69 15.70 13.91
C ALA A 159 2.48 15.77 12.96
N GLY A 160 1.29 15.36 13.41
CA GLY A 160 0.03 15.52 12.72
C GLY A 160 -0.90 14.32 12.85
N MET A 161 -1.64 14.04 11.78
CA MET A 161 -2.59 12.91 11.72
C MET A 161 -2.07 11.85 10.76
N PHE A 162 -2.02 10.61 11.23
CA PHE A 162 -1.59 9.45 10.45
C PHE A 162 -2.45 8.22 10.74
N TYR A 163 -2.30 7.18 9.93
CA TYR A 163 -3.02 5.92 10.09
C TYR A 163 -2.05 4.79 10.44
N THR A 164 -2.51 3.86 11.27
CA THR A 164 -1.78 2.64 11.64
C THR A 164 -2.64 1.41 11.40
N THR A 165 -2.02 0.25 11.19
CA THR A 165 -2.73 -1.03 11.00
C THR A 165 -3.23 -1.56 12.34
N GLY A 166 -4.40 -2.21 12.32
CA GLY A 166 -5.07 -2.73 13.51
C GLY A 166 -5.47 -4.21 13.44
N GLY A 167 -5.02 -4.93 12.42
CA GLY A 167 -5.26 -6.36 12.26
C GLY A 167 -6.21 -6.70 11.10
N LEU A 168 -5.88 -7.82 10.44
CA LEU A 168 -6.62 -8.41 9.34
C LEU A 168 -8.05 -8.82 9.77
N ILE A 169 -9.04 -8.43 8.96
CA ILE A 169 -10.44 -8.83 9.09
C ILE A 169 -10.76 -9.95 8.10
N GLY A 170 -10.35 -9.81 6.84
CA GLY A 170 -10.66 -10.75 5.77
C GLY A 170 -9.64 -10.70 4.66
N PHE A 171 -9.43 -11.83 3.99
CA PHE A 171 -8.46 -11.96 2.92
C PHE A 171 -8.85 -13.11 1.99
N VAL A 172 -8.93 -12.81 0.70
CA VAL A 172 -9.15 -13.77 -0.37
C VAL A 172 -7.92 -13.72 -1.29
N PRO A 173 -7.09 -14.79 -1.29
CA PRO A 173 -5.95 -14.87 -2.20
C PRO A 173 -6.44 -14.92 -3.66
N GLY A 174 -5.54 -14.58 -4.58
CA GLY A 174 -5.81 -14.61 -6.01
C GLY A 174 -4.81 -13.78 -6.80
N ASP A 175 -5.02 -13.69 -8.10
CA ASP A 175 -4.09 -13.06 -9.06
C ASP A 175 -3.81 -11.57 -8.78
N TRP A 176 -4.68 -10.90 -8.04
CA TRP A 176 -4.51 -9.50 -7.67
C TRP A 176 -3.29 -9.26 -6.75
N LEU A 177 -2.85 -10.29 -6.02
CA LEU A 177 -1.78 -10.15 -5.02
C LEU A 177 -0.45 -9.73 -5.62
N GLU A 178 -0.03 -10.39 -6.70
CA GLU A 178 1.25 -10.12 -7.36
C GLU A 178 1.29 -8.67 -7.88
N ASP A 179 0.22 -8.27 -8.57
CA ASP A 179 0.01 -6.94 -9.12
C ASP A 179 0.07 -5.87 -8.00
N TYR A 180 -0.69 -6.08 -6.93
CA TYR A 180 -0.80 -5.12 -5.83
C TYR A 180 0.50 -4.97 -5.02
N ILE A 181 1.16 -6.08 -4.70
CA ILE A 181 2.46 -6.08 -3.99
C ILE A 181 3.51 -5.41 -4.86
N SER A 182 3.62 -5.81 -6.14
CA SER A 182 4.58 -5.23 -7.07
C SER A 182 4.41 -3.71 -7.17
N GLU A 183 3.17 -3.24 -7.19
CA GLU A 183 2.88 -1.82 -7.26
C GLU A 183 3.30 -1.06 -5.99
N TYR A 184 3.00 -1.62 -4.81
CA TYR A 184 3.43 -1.04 -3.55
C TYR A 184 4.97 -0.92 -3.47
N GLU A 185 5.70 -1.97 -3.83
CA GLU A 185 7.17 -1.96 -3.77
C GLU A 185 7.76 -0.90 -4.73
N LYS A 186 7.21 -0.77 -5.94
CA LYS A 186 7.60 0.31 -6.87
C LYS A 186 7.35 1.68 -6.26
N MET A 187 6.18 1.88 -5.66
CA MET A 187 5.82 3.14 -4.99
C MET A 187 6.84 3.50 -3.89
N VAL A 188 7.20 2.54 -3.03
CA VAL A 188 8.18 2.76 -1.95
C VAL A 188 9.54 3.16 -2.51
N VAL A 189 10.07 2.41 -3.49
CA VAL A 189 11.37 2.71 -4.12
C VAL A 189 11.39 4.11 -4.72
N LEU A 190 10.31 4.51 -5.40
CA LEU A 190 10.22 5.82 -6.04
C LEU A 190 10.10 6.96 -5.03
N LYS A 191 9.37 6.75 -3.92
CA LYS A 191 9.32 7.71 -2.80
C LYS A 191 10.70 7.89 -2.19
N GLU A 192 11.44 6.81 -1.94
CA GLU A 192 12.80 6.90 -1.40
C GLU A 192 13.75 7.62 -2.35
N LYS A 193 13.73 7.27 -3.65
CA LYS A 193 14.56 7.94 -4.66
C LYS A 193 14.28 9.44 -4.70
N SER A 194 13.01 9.82 -4.70
CA SER A 194 12.59 11.23 -4.71
C SER A 194 13.07 11.99 -3.47
N LYS A 195 13.02 11.37 -2.28
CA LYS A 195 13.55 11.96 -1.05
C LYS A 195 15.06 12.18 -1.14
N ARG A 196 15.82 11.19 -1.61
CA ARG A 196 17.29 11.30 -1.77
C ARG A 196 17.65 12.42 -2.74
N GLU A 197 17.02 12.49 -3.90
CA GLU A 197 17.24 13.55 -4.90
C GLU A 197 16.94 14.95 -4.33
N PHE A 198 15.89 15.08 -3.51
CA PHE A 198 15.59 16.34 -2.83
C PHE A 198 16.70 16.76 -1.87
N TYR A 199 17.16 15.85 -1.00
CA TYR A 199 18.25 16.13 -0.06
C TYR A 199 19.56 16.45 -0.77
N ASP A 200 19.87 15.75 -1.86
CA ASP A 200 21.07 16.03 -2.67
C ASP A 200 21.01 17.43 -3.29
N LYS A 201 19.86 17.85 -3.82
CA LYS A 201 19.68 19.22 -4.34
C LYS A 201 19.85 20.28 -3.25
N VAL A 202 19.24 20.06 -2.07
CA VAL A 202 19.37 20.98 -0.92
C VAL A 202 20.83 21.05 -0.47
N ARG A 203 21.52 19.91 -0.42
CA ARG A 203 22.94 19.83 -0.06
C ARG A 203 23.82 20.55 -1.09
N GLN A 204 23.57 20.35 -2.38
CA GLN A 204 24.30 21.04 -3.46
C GLN A 204 24.13 22.54 -3.36
N LYS A 205 22.89 23.03 -3.19
CA LYS A 205 22.63 24.45 -3.01
C LYS A 205 23.37 25.02 -1.78
N LYS A 206 23.35 24.30 -0.66
CA LYS A 206 24.09 24.71 0.54
C LYS A 206 25.61 24.77 0.31
N LEU A 207 26.16 23.83 -0.46
CA LEU A 207 27.57 23.83 -0.84
C LEU A 207 27.91 25.00 -1.77
N GLU A 208 27.06 25.31 -2.74
CA GLU A 208 27.20 26.48 -3.61
C GLU A 208 27.16 27.78 -2.81
N ASP A 209 26.19 27.92 -1.90
CA ASP A 209 26.08 29.08 -1.00
C ASP A 209 27.34 29.22 -0.12
N MET A 210 27.88 28.10 0.39
CA MET A 210 29.14 28.11 1.14
C MET A 210 30.33 28.53 0.27
N LYS A 211 30.48 27.96 -0.93
CA LYS A 211 31.57 28.34 -1.84
C LYS A 211 31.55 29.84 -2.14
N LYS A 212 30.36 30.38 -2.44
CA LYS A 212 30.15 31.80 -2.67
C LYS A 212 30.51 32.66 -1.46
N ASN A 213 30.06 32.27 -0.27
CA ASN A 213 30.30 33.03 0.97
C ASN A 213 31.77 33.04 1.41
N PHE A 214 32.57 32.07 0.97
CA PHE A 214 34.00 31.98 1.28
C PHE A 214 34.90 32.34 0.09
N GLY A 215 34.36 32.87 -1.00
CA GLY A 215 35.13 33.28 -2.18
C GLY A 215 35.86 32.11 -2.87
N LEU A 216 35.32 30.89 -2.75
CA LEU A 216 35.86 29.65 -3.31
C LEU A 216 35.23 29.31 -4.67
N GLU A 217 34.89 30.32 -5.46
CA GLU A 217 34.46 30.15 -6.86
C GLU A 217 35.62 29.72 -7.76
#